data_AF-A0A949WMY9-F1
#
_entry.id   AF-A0A949WMY9-F1
#
_cell.length_a   1.000
_cell.length_b   1.000
_cell.length_c   1.000
_cell.angle_alpha   90.00
_cell.angle_beta   90.00
_cell.angle_gamma   90.00
#
_symmetry.space_group_name_H-M   'P 1'
#
loop_
_entity.id
_entity.type
_entity.pdbx_description
1 polymer ?
#
loop_
_entity_poly.entity_id
_entity_poly.type
_entity_poly.pdbx_seq_one_letter_code
_entity_poly.pdbx_strand_id
1 'polypeptide(L)'
;MFLQDTKLLQISARKKISLLMGVNLAGVNLQGINFRFNDLQNVNLKNADLRGADLRKTNLNNANLNHSCYNNYTLFDKNFDPVAAGMKEVAQFQMCS
;
A
#
# COMPACT_ATOMS: atom_id res chain seq x y z
N MET A 1 -5.71 -13.15 15.92
CA MET A 1 -5.28 -13.58 14.58
C MET A 1 -4.67 -12.36 13.90
N PHE A 2 -3.41 -12.06 14.24
CA PHE A 2 -2.68 -10.86 13.79
C PHE A 2 -1.90 -11.21 12.53
N LEU A 3 -2.11 -10.45 11.45
CA LEU A 3 -1.48 -10.61 10.14
C LEU A 3 -0.02 -10.12 10.16
N GLN A 4 0.86 -10.76 10.93
CA GLN A 4 2.31 -10.52 10.88
C GLN A 4 3.05 -11.44 9.89
N ASP A 5 2.36 -12.42 9.29
CA ASP A 5 2.94 -13.29 8.27
C ASP A 5 2.96 -12.59 6.90
N THR A 6 3.95 -11.73 6.72
CA THR A 6 4.35 -11.09 5.45
C THR A 6 4.56 -12.08 4.29
N LYS A 7 4.64 -13.38 4.56
CA LYS A 7 4.69 -14.47 3.57
C LYS A 7 3.42 -14.61 2.73
N LEU A 8 2.23 -14.26 3.24
CA LEU A 8 0.97 -14.35 2.47
C LEU A 8 0.80 -13.21 1.44
N LEU A 9 1.38 -12.04 1.70
CA LEU A 9 1.28 -10.87 0.82
C LEU A 9 2.23 -10.91 -0.40
N GLN A 10 3.38 -11.57 -0.28
CA GLN A 10 4.28 -11.74 -1.43
C GLN A 10 3.71 -12.67 -2.51
N ILE A 11 2.75 -13.53 -2.17
CA ILE A 11 2.14 -14.48 -3.12
C ILE A 11 1.14 -13.76 -4.04
N SER A 12 0.45 -12.71 -3.58
CA SER A 12 -0.47 -11.91 -4.41
C SER A 12 0.22 -10.85 -5.27
N ALA A 13 1.43 -10.41 -4.91
CA ALA A 13 2.23 -9.50 -5.76
C ALA A 13 2.86 -10.20 -6.98
N ARG A 14 2.90 -11.54 -6.99
CA ARG A 14 3.45 -12.34 -8.11
C ARG A 14 2.40 -12.91 -9.05
N LYS A 15 1.14 -13.03 -8.62
CA LYS A 15 0.03 -13.48 -9.49
C LYS A 15 -0.73 -12.25 -9.99
N LYS A 16 -0.69 -12.06 -11.30
CA LYS A 16 -1.27 -10.95 -12.10
C LYS A 16 -2.81 -10.79 -11.98
N ILE A 17 -3.45 -11.42 -11.00
CA ILE A 17 -4.89 -11.42 -10.73
C ILE A 17 -5.04 -11.13 -9.23
N SER A 18 -5.36 -9.87 -8.89
CA SER A 18 -5.42 -9.40 -7.51
C SER A 18 -6.67 -9.91 -6.78
N LEU A 19 -6.48 -10.57 -5.64
CA LEU A 19 -7.51 -11.12 -4.76
C LEU A 19 -7.70 -10.29 -3.47
N LEU A 20 -7.15 -9.08 -3.42
CA LEU A 20 -7.05 -8.31 -2.18
C LEU A 20 -8.24 -7.39 -1.90
N MET A 21 -9.23 -7.31 -2.78
CA MET A 21 -10.41 -6.45 -2.59
C MET A 21 -11.06 -6.65 -1.22
N GLY A 22 -11.23 -5.57 -0.47
CA GLY A 22 -11.84 -5.60 0.87
C GLY A 22 -10.97 -6.21 1.98
N VAL A 23 -9.72 -6.59 1.73
CA VAL A 23 -8.82 -7.13 2.76
C VAL A 23 -8.41 -6.03 3.74
N ASN A 24 -8.26 -6.40 5.01
CA ASN A 24 -7.71 -5.53 6.04
C ASN A 24 -6.18 -5.69 6.14
N LEU A 25 -5.45 -4.68 5.67
CA LEU A 25 -3.99 -4.57 5.70
C LEU A 25 -3.53 -3.41 6.59
N ALA A 26 -4.35 -2.98 7.54
CA ALA A 26 -4.00 -1.88 8.41
C ALA A 26 -2.75 -2.19 9.25
N GLY A 27 -1.80 -1.24 9.30
CA GLY A 27 -0.54 -1.36 10.06
C GLY A 27 0.47 -2.34 9.49
N VAL A 28 0.22 -2.92 8.29
CA VAL A 28 1.13 -3.90 7.70
C VAL A 28 2.35 -3.22 7.08
N ASN A 29 3.52 -3.85 7.22
CA ASN A 29 4.72 -3.47 6.48
C ASN A 29 4.64 -3.98 5.03
N LEU A 30 4.49 -3.05 4.09
CA LEU A 30 4.38 -3.29 2.65
C LEU A 30 5.52 -2.59 1.88
N GLN A 31 6.64 -2.32 2.55
CA GLN A 31 7.77 -1.60 1.96
C GLN A 31 8.30 -2.32 0.72
N GLY A 32 8.52 -1.55 -0.35
CA GLY A 32 9.12 -2.07 -1.59
C GLY A 32 8.25 -3.04 -2.40
N ILE A 33 6.99 -3.28 -2.02
CA ILE A 33 6.12 -4.21 -2.75
C ILE A 33 5.72 -3.62 -4.10
N ASN A 34 5.75 -4.46 -5.14
CA ASN A 34 5.20 -4.13 -6.45
C ASN A 34 3.71 -4.48 -6.49
N PHE A 35 2.84 -3.46 -6.50
CA PHE A 35 1.39 -3.58 -6.64
C PHE A 35 0.88 -3.23 -8.04
N ARG A 36 1.77 -3.08 -9.03
CA ARG A 36 1.35 -2.67 -10.37
C ARG A 36 0.28 -3.61 -10.93
N PHE A 37 -0.78 -3.00 -11.45
CA PHE A 37 -1.93 -3.71 -12.02
C PHE A 37 -2.75 -4.52 -11.01
N ASN A 38 -2.55 -4.32 -9.71
CA ASN A 38 -3.40 -4.92 -8.70
C ASN A 38 -4.70 -4.14 -8.51
N ASP A 39 -5.75 -4.89 -8.20
CA ASP A 39 -6.98 -4.35 -7.65
C ASP A 39 -6.92 -4.32 -6.12
N LEU A 40 -6.82 -3.11 -5.56
CA LEU A 40 -6.86 -2.82 -4.13
C LEU A 40 -8.12 -2.00 -3.78
N GLN A 41 -9.19 -2.16 -4.56
CA GLN A 41 -10.46 -1.51 -4.27
C GLN A 41 -10.97 -1.90 -2.87
N ASN A 42 -11.46 -0.91 -2.12
CA ASN A 42 -12.01 -1.09 -0.76
C ASN A 42 -11.03 -1.70 0.27
N VAL A 43 -9.72 -1.77 -0.02
CA VAL A 43 -8.74 -2.32 0.91
C VAL A 43 -8.48 -1.35 2.05
N ASN A 44 -8.39 -1.87 3.28
CA ASN A 44 -7.96 -1.05 4.41
C ASN A 44 -6.44 -1.06 4.53
N LEU A 45 -5.79 0.04 4.14
CA LEU A 45 -4.34 0.28 4.24
C LEU A 45 -4.01 1.31 5.33
N LYS A 46 -4.93 1.57 6.26
CA LYS A 46 -4.73 2.56 7.33
C LYS A 46 -3.45 2.26 8.11
N ASN A 47 -2.60 3.26 8.34
CA ASN A 47 -1.31 3.13 9.02
C ASN A 47 -0.33 2.11 8.37
N ALA A 48 -0.57 1.64 7.13
CA ALA A 48 0.34 0.73 6.46
C ALA A 48 1.62 1.44 6.04
N ASP A 49 2.73 0.71 5.98
CA ASP A 49 4.00 1.23 5.52
C ASP A 49 4.22 0.87 4.05
N LEU A 50 3.96 1.83 3.15
CA LEU A 50 4.06 1.68 1.69
C LEU A 50 5.34 2.30 1.12
N ARG A 51 6.33 2.62 1.95
CA ARG A 51 7.58 3.25 1.48
C ARG A 51 8.26 2.39 0.42
N GLY A 52 8.59 3.00 -0.71
CA GLY A 52 9.23 2.32 -1.84
C GLY A 52 8.31 1.38 -2.63
N ALA A 53 7.02 1.29 -2.30
CA ALA A 53 6.08 0.46 -3.06
C ALA A 53 5.82 1.06 -4.45
N ASP A 54 5.53 0.19 -5.43
CA ASP A 54 5.11 0.61 -6.77
C ASP A 54 3.60 0.42 -6.93
N LEU A 55 2.86 1.53 -6.79
CA LEU A 55 1.40 1.61 -6.86
C LEU A 55 0.91 2.12 -8.22
N ARG A 56 1.79 2.30 -9.22
CA ARG A 56 1.37 2.70 -10.57
C ARG A 56 0.42 1.67 -11.18
N LYS A 57 -0.63 2.13 -11.87
CA LYS A 57 -1.66 1.25 -12.46
C LYS A 57 -2.40 0.37 -11.45
N THR A 58 -2.42 0.73 -10.17
CA THR A 58 -3.19 0.04 -9.13
C THR A 58 -4.58 0.67 -9.03
N ASN A 59 -5.63 -0.15 -8.93
CA ASN A 59 -6.95 0.36 -8.58
C ASN A 59 -7.03 0.60 -7.07
N LEU A 60 -7.00 1.86 -6.64
CA LEU A 60 -7.09 2.29 -5.24
C LEU A 60 -8.47 2.87 -4.90
N ASN A 61 -9.49 2.65 -5.74
CA ASN A 61 -10.82 3.20 -5.51
C ASN A 61 -11.35 2.76 -4.13
N ASN A 62 -11.79 3.73 -3.32
CA ASN A 62 -12.27 3.52 -1.94
C ASN A 62 -11.27 2.83 -0.99
N ALA A 63 -9.99 2.72 -1.34
CA ALA A 63 -8.99 2.21 -0.41
C ALA A 63 -8.82 3.20 0.75
N ASN A 64 -8.77 2.69 1.98
CA ASN A 64 -8.49 3.53 3.14
C ASN A 64 -6.97 3.67 3.31
N LEU A 65 -6.40 4.78 2.83
CA LEU A 65 -4.97 5.08 2.89
C LEU A 65 -4.59 6.00 4.06
N ASN A 66 -5.55 6.34 4.94
CA ASN A 66 -5.32 7.29 6.01
C ASN A 66 -4.12 6.91 6.88
N HIS A 67 -3.22 7.87 7.07
CA HIS A 67 -1.99 7.75 7.86
C HIS A 67 -1.02 6.66 7.39
N SER A 68 -1.25 6.04 6.23
CA SER A 68 -0.24 5.20 5.61
C SER A 68 0.98 6.02 5.22
N CYS A 69 2.15 5.41 5.26
CA CYS A 69 3.40 6.11 5.00
C CYS A 69 3.91 5.87 3.59
N TYR A 70 4.37 6.94 2.96
CA TYR A 70 5.10 6.90 1.70
C TYR A 70 6.37 7.74 1.79
N ASN A 71 7.22 7.62 0.78
CA ASN A 71 8.43 8.43 0.62
C ASN A 71 8.70 8.69 -0.87
N ASN A 72 9.79 9.39 -1.15
CA ASN A 72 10.27 9.70 -2.50
C ASN A 72 10.58 8.46 -3.38
N TYR A 73 10.70 7.26 -2.81
CA TYR A 73 10.85 6.01 -3.57
C TYR A 73 9.52 5.34 -3.89
N THR A 74 8.41 5.82 -3.31
CA THR A 74 7.07 5.27 -3.55
C THR A 74 6.54 5.79 -4.87
N LEU A 75 6.10 4.89 -5.75
CA LEU A 75 5.72 5.23 -7.11
C LEU A 75 4.20 5.22 -7.25
N PHE A 76 3.63 6.37 -7.60
CA PHE A 76 2.21 6.52 -7.89
C PHE A 76 1.97 6.84 -9.35
N ASP A 77 0.73 6.66 -9.83
CA ASP A 77 0.33 7.22 -11.10
C ASP A 77 0.38 8.75 -11.04
N LYS A 78 0.73 9.40 -12.16
CA LYS A 78 1.00 10.86 -12.22
C LYS A 78 -0.10 11.78 -11.66
N ASN A 79 -1.33 11.30 -11.59
CA ASN A 79 -2.50 12.07 -11.15
C ASN A 79 -2.92 11.76 -9.71
N PHE A 80 -2.19 10.87 -9.03
CA PHE A 80 -2.49 10.48 -7.67
C PHE A 80 -1.75 11.42 -6.71
N ASP A 81 -2.52 12.10 -5.86
CA ASP A 81 -2.00 12.93 -4.79
C ASP A 81 -2.04 12.12 -3.47
N PRO A 82 -0.88 11.64 -2.96
CA PRO A 82 -0.84 10.87 -1.73
C PRO A 82 -1.22 11.70 -0.50
N VAL A 83 -0.96 13.00 -0.49
CA VAL A 83 -1.33 13.89 0.61
C VAL A 83 -2.86 14.05 0.65
N ALA A 84 -3.49 14.28 -0.50
CA ALA A 84 -4.95 14.34 -0.59
C ALA A 84 -5.63 13.00 -0.24
N ALA A 85 -4.95 11.87 -0.45
CA ALA A 85 -5.41 10.54 -0.02
C ALA A 85 -5.22 10.27 1.49
N GLY A 86 -4.72 11.24 2.26
CA GLY A 86 -4.52 11.14 3.71
C GLY A 86 -3.23 10.41 4.11
N MET A 87 -2.31 10.20 3.18
CA MET A 87 -1.02 9.55 3.44
C MET A 87 -0.03 10.54 4.07
N LYS A 88 0.98 10.01 4.76
CA LYS A 88 2.06 10.77 5.40
C LYS A 88 3.37 10.52 4.65
N GLU A 89 4.02 11.58 4.22
CA GLU A 89 5.40 11.49 3.75
C GLU A 89 6.34 11.32 4.94
N VAL A 90 7.26 10.37 4.85
CA VAL A 90 8.26 10.10 5.90
C VAL A 90 9.62 9.79 5.28
N ALA A 91 10.69 10.12 6.01
CA ALA A 91 12.05 9.74 5.59
C ALA A 91 12.26 8.21 5.70
N GLN A 92 13.23 7.69 4.94
CA GLN A 92 13.50 6.25 4.88
C GLN A 92 13.85 5.62 6.24
N PHE A 93 14.42 6.39 7.17
CA PHE A 93 14.81 5.91 8.50
C PHE A 93 13.83 6.28 9.61
N GLN A 94 12.72 6.97 9.30
CA GLN A 94 11.69 7.30 10.30
C GLN A 94 10.73 6.12 10.51
N MET A 95 10.19 5.97 11.72
CA MET A 95 9.11 5.00 11.95
C MET A 95 7.82 5.52 11.34
N CYS A 96 7.10 4.64 10.63
CA CYS A 96 5.72 4.91 10.24
C CYS A 96 4.81 4.69 11.46
N SER A 97 4.03 5.70 11.84
CA SER A 97 3.16 5.70 13.02
C SER A 97 1.73 6.10 12.70
#